data_AF-A0A1C5QU61-F1
#
_entry.id   AF-A0A1C5QU61-F1
#
_cell.length_a   1.000
_cell.length_b   1.000
_cell.length_c   1.000
_cell.angle_alpha   90.00
_cell.angle_beta   90.00
_cell.angle_gamma   90.00
#
_symmetry.space_group_name_H-M   'P 1'
#
loop_
_entity.id
_entity.type
_entity.pdbx_description
1 polymer ?
#
loop_
_entity_poly.entity_id
_entity_poly.type
_entity_poly.pdbx_seq_one_letter_code
_entity_poly.pdbx_strand_id
1 'polypeptide(L)'
;MKPLKHLKDLTLLDRFLFSEVMENPKYLETILEIILGRDVLLRCLPQTEKEQRRSPLYRHIRLDVWGQDLEGTVYDVEVKSKTPSIFVREAATTKD
;
A
#
# COMPACT_ATOMS: atom_id res chain seq x y z
N MET A 1 0.22 18.13 -19.83
CA MET A 1 1.02 17.60 -18.70
C MET A 1 0.54 18.25 -17.41
N LYS A 2 0.49 17.52 -16.29
CA LYS A 2 0.30 18.16 -14.99
C LYS A 2 1.55 19.01 -14.67
N PRO A 3 1.40 20.23 -14.13
CA PRO A 3 2.55 21.04 -13.73
C PRO A 3 3.35 20.31 -12.65
N LEU A 4 4.68 20.38 -12.74
CA LEU A 4 5.57 19.87 -11.69
C LEU A 4 5.33 20.67 -10.41
N LYS A 5 5.05 19.96 -9.32
CA LYS A 5 4.99 20.55 -7.99
C LYS A 5 6.40 20.77 -7.47
N HIS A 6 6.62 21.86 -6.72
CA HIS A 6 7.87 22.01 -5.97
C HIS A 6 7.88 21.05 -4.77
N LEU A 7 9.08 20.66 -4.32
CA LEU A 7 9.28 19.78 -3.17
C LEU A 7 8.52 20.29 -1.92
N LYS A 8 8.56 21.60 -1.66
CA LYS A 8 7.86 22.25 -0.55
C LYS A 8 6.33 22.15 -0.61
N ASP A 9 5.78 21.88 -1.79
CA ASP A 9 4.34 21.78 -2.04
C ASP A 9 3.88 20.31 -2.13
N LEU A 10 4.80 19.35 -1.91
CA LEU A 10 4.47 17.92 -1.84
C LEU A 10 3.85 17.57 -0.49
N THR A 11 2.92 16.64 -0.55
CA THR A 11 2.20 16.09 0.60
C THR A 11 2.34 14.57 0.61
N LEU A 12 1.99 13.91 1.73
CA LEU A 12 1.94 12.45 1.79
C LEU A 12 0.93 11.84 0.80
N LEU A 13 0.05 12.63 0.20
CA LEU A 13 -0.89 12.17 -0.83
C LEU A 13 -0.30 12.25 -2.24
N ASP A 14 0.91 12.76 -2.39
CA ASP A 14 1.64 12.68 -3.64
C ASP A 14 2.30 11.29 -3.76
N ARG A 15 2.00 10.58 -4.86
CA ARG A 15 2.37 9.16 -5.07
C ARG A 15 3.84 8.86 -4.75
N PHE A 16 4.75 9.75 -5.12
CA PHE A 16 6.18 9.61 -4.85
C PHE A 16 6.52 9.62 -3.35
N LEU A 17 6.02 10.62 -2.62
CA LEU A 17 6.30 10.71 -1.19
C LEU A 17 5.56 9.61 -0.41
N PHE A 18 4.34 9.28 -0.86
CA PHE A 18 3.58 8.17 -0.31
C PHE A 18 4.36 6.86 -0.42
N SER A 19 4.82 6.49 -1.63
CA SER A 19 5.55 5.24 -1.85
C SER A 19 6.80 5.16 -0.99
N GLU A 20 7.59 6.25 -0.94
CA GLU A 20 8.83 6.30 -0.14
C GLU A 20 8.57 6.08 1.35
N VAL A 21 7.53 6.72 1.89
CA VAL A 21 7.18 6.60 3.31
C VAL A 21 6.62 5.21 3.63
N MET A 22 5.79 4.64 2.76
CA MET A 22 5.15 3.34 3.00
C MET A 22 6.11 2.14 2.93
N GLU A 23 7.34 2.30 2.41
CA GLU A 23 8.34 1.23 2.45
C GLU A 23 8.84 0.94 3.87
N ASN A 24 8.71 1.90 4.80
CA ASN A 24 9.03 1.65 6.18
C ASN A 24 7.90 0.84 6.85
N PRO A 25 8.18 -0.35 7.40
CA PRO A 25 7.16 -1.21 8.01
C PRO A 25 6.38 -0.50 9.12
N LYS A 26 7.06 0.27 9.99
CA LYS A 26 6.40 0.96 11.10
C LYS A 26 5.41 2.02 10.63
N TYR A 27 5.73 2.71 9.53
CA TYR A 27 4.83 3.73 8.97
C TYR A 27 3.61 3.11 8.31
N LEU A 28 3.80 1.98 7.60
CA LEU A 28 2.68 1.25 7.03
C LEU A 28 1.78 0.66 8.14
N GLU A 29 2.35 0.03 9.16
CA GLU A 29 1.63 -0.46 10.36
C GLU A 29 0.80 0.67 10.97
N THR A 30 1.44 1.80 11.29
CA THR A 30 0.74 2.96 11.89
C THR A 30 -0.45 3.43 11.04
N ILE A 31 -0.31 3.48 9.70
CA ILE A 31 -1.40 3.91 8.82
C ILE A 31 -2.52 2.87 8.75
N LEU A 32 -2.17 1.58 8.67
CA LEU A 32 -3.15 0.51 8.69
C LEU A 32 -3.93 0.53 10.01
N GLU A 33 -3.25 0.72 11.13
CA GLU A 33 -3.87 0.82 12.46
C GLU A 33 -4.83 2.00 12.57
N ILE A 34 -4.44 3.18 12.07
CA ILE A 34 -5.31 4.37 12.04
C ILE A 34 -6.55 4.13 11.18
N ILE A 35 -6.39 3.53 10.00
CA ILE A 35 -7.49 3.35 9.04
C ILE A 35 -8.44 2.21 9.47
N LEU A 36 -7.90 1.11 9.99
CA LEU A 36 -8.67 -0.09 10.35
C LEU A 36 -9.18 -0.04 11.79
N GLY A 37 -8.61 0.79 12.66
CA GLY A 37 -9.00 0.93 14.06
C GLY A 37 -8.62 -0.27 14.92
N ARG A 38 -7.58 -1.02 14.53
CA ARG A 38 -7.03 -2.19 15.25
C ARG A 38 -5.54 -2.32 15.02
N ASP A 39 -4.84 -2.96 15.95
CA ASP A 39 -3.40 -3.23 15.83
C ASP A 39 -3.11 -4.09 14.59
N VAL A 40 -2.04 -3.76 13.86
CA VAL A 40 -1.57 -4.50 12.68
C VAL A 40 -0.08 -4.69 12.78
N LEU A 41 0.36 -5.95 12.81
CA LEU A 41 1.78 -6.29 12.84
C LEU A 41 2.17 -6.97 11.53
N LEU A 42 3.08 -6.35 10.78
CA LEU A 42 3.50 -6.88 9.50
C LEU A 42 4.44 -8.08 9.68
N ARG A 43 4.20 -9.12 8.88
CA ARG A 43 5.04 -10.32 8.82
C ARG A 43 6.35 -10.09 8.06
N CYS A 44 6.35 -9.16 7.13
CA CYS A 44 7.47 -8.88 6.23
C CYS A 44 7.52 -7.40 5.83
N LEU A 45 8.65 -7.00 5.27
CA LEU A 45 8.83 -5.64 4.78
C LEU A 45 7.77 -5.31 3.70
N PRO A 46 7.16 -4.11 3.76
CA PRO A 46 6.32 -3.60 2.70
C PRO A 46 7.03 -3.60 1.36
N GLN A 47 6.26 -3.70 0.28
CA GLN A 47 6.79 -3.63 -1.08
C GLN A 47 5.95 -2.66 -1.90
N THR A 48 6.58 -1.59 -2.39
CA THR A 48 5.96 -0.68 -3.36
C THR A 48 5.89 -1.36 -4.73
N GLU A 49 4.81 -1.07 -5.46
CA GLU A 49 4.61 -1.49 -6.85
C GLU A 49 4.71 -3.01 -7.11
N LYS A 50 4.42 -3.84 -6.10
CA LYS A 50 4.53 -5.31 -6.16
C LYS A 50 3.54 -5.92 -7.16
N GLU A 51 4.05 -6.79 -8.02
CA GLU A 51 3.23 -7.63 -8.91
C GLU A 51 2.90 -8.96 -8.21
N GLN A 52 1.61 -9.28 -8.07
CA GLN A 52 1.19 -10.59 -7.58
C GLN A 52 0.70 -11.48 -8.71
N ARG A 53 1.33 -12.66 -8.85
CA ARG A 53 0.95 -13.70 -9.82
C ARG A 53 0.19 -14.81 -9.11
N ARG A 54 -1.09 -15.00 -9.46
CA ARG A 54 -1.88 -16.15 -9.00
C ARG A 54 -1.69 -17.41 -9.86
N SER A 55 -1.43 -17.28 -11.16
CA SER A 55 -1.03 -18.41 -12.04
C SER A 55 -0.59 -17.88 -13.42
N PRO A 56 0.19 -18.65 -14.21
CA PRO A 56 0.62 -18.27 -15.56
C PRO A 56 -0.52 -17.91 -16.52
N LEU A 57 -1.74 -18.43 -16.27
CA LEU A 57 -2.92 -18.23 -17.11
C LEU A 57 -3.81 -17.06 -16.63
N TYR A 58 -3.55 -16.47 -15.46
CA TYR A 58 -4.41 -15.45 -14.86
C TYR A 58 -3.80 -14.04 -14.90
N ARG A 59 -4.69 -13.05 -14.83
CA ARG A 59 -4.38 -11.63 -14.92
C ARG A 59 -3.47 -11.18 -13.76
N HIS A 60 -2.37 -10.52 -14.09
CA HIS A 60 -1.46 -9.88 -13.12
C HIS A 60 -2.16 -8.68 -12.47
N ILE A 61 -1.97 -8.52 -11.16
CA ILE A 61 -2.39 -7.32 -10.43
C ILE A 61 -1.14 -6.68 -9.84
N ARG A 62 -1.00 -5.36 -10.04
CA ARG A 62 0.06 -4.54 -9.45
C ARG A 62 -0.54 -3.75 -8.30
N LEU A 63 0.01 -3.91 -7.10
CA LEU A 63 -0.42 -3.19 -5.91
C LEU A 63 0.49 -1.98 -5.73
N ASP A 64 -0.07 -0.84 -5.33
CA ASP A 64 0.72 0.38 -5.14
C ASP A 64 1.65 0.22 -3.93
N VAL A 65 1.11 -0.28 -2.81
CA VAL A 65 1.87 -0.69 -1.63
C VAL A 65 1.29 -2.00 -1.12
N TRP A 66 2.11 -3.04 -1.13
CA TRP A 66 1.77 -4.37 -0.61
C TRP A 66 2.31 -4.54 0.81
N GLY A 67 1.45 -5.02 1.71
CA GLY A 67 1.82 -5.50 3.04
C GLY A 67 1.14 -6.82 3.36
N GLN A 68 1.70 -7.59 4.29
CA GLN A 68 1.06 -8.79 4.82
C GLN A 68 1.29 -8.89 6.33
N ASP A 69 0.23 -9.15 7.10
CA ASP A 69 0.34 -9.36 8.55
C ASP A 69 0.66 -10.82 8.94
N LEU A 70 0.79 -11.04 10.25
CA LEU A 70 1.04 -12.37 10.82
C LEU A 70 -0.10 -13.37 10.60
N GLU A 71 -1.35 -12.91 10.42
CA GLU A 71 -2.50 -13.77 10.14
C GLU A 71 -2.59 -14.16 8.65
N GLY A 72 -1.77 -13.55 7.80
CA GLY A 72 -1.75 -13.78 6.36
C GLY A 72 -2.78 -12.93 5.62
N THR A 73 -3.29 -11.85 6.23
CA THR A 73 -4.06 -10.82 5.51
C THR A 73 -3.10 -10.00 4.66
N VAL A 74 -3.42 -9.86 3.38
CA VAL A 74 -2.70 -8.99 2.45
C VAL A 74 -3.40 -7.65 2.36
N TYR A 75 -2.62 -6.59 2.45
CA TYR A 75 -3.06 -5.21 2.32
C TYR A 75 -2.56 -4.62 1.00
N ASP A 76 -3.48 -4.01 0.26
CA ASP A 76 -3.20 -3.13 -0.87
C ASP A 76 -3.57 -1.70 -0.46
N VAL A 77 -2.56 -0.84 -0.33
CA VAL A 77 -2.75 0.56 0.07
C VAL A 77 -2.47 1.48 -1.10
N GLU A 78 -3.50 2.21 -1.52
CA GLU A 78 -3.49 3.08 -2.71
C GLU A 78 -3.83 4.53 -2.33
N VAL A 79 -3.16 5.49 -2.96
CA VAL A 79 -3.58 6.91 -2.93
C VAL A 79 -4.31 7.29 -4.20
N LYS A 80 -5.47 7.96 -4.07
CA LYS A 80 -6.20 8.49 -5.22
C LYS A 80 -5.74 9.89 -5.58
N SER A 81 -5.49 10.11 -6.87
CA SER A 81 -5.08 11.42 -7.39
C SER A 81 -6.24 12.38 -7.67
N LYS A 82 -7.48 11.87 -7.76
CA LYS A 82 -8.68 12.68 -8.01
C LYS A 82 -9.34 13.17 -6.72
N THR A 83 -9.20 12.41 -5.64
CA THR A 83 -9.71 12.73 -4.31
C THR A 83 -8.58 12.44 -3.32
N PRO A 84 -8.18 13.40 -2.48
CA PRO A 84 -7.07 13.23 -1.53
C PRO A 84 -7.45 12.22 -0.44
N SER A 85 -7.34 10.94 -0.75
CA SER A 85 -7.80 9.83 0.09
C SER A 85 -6.92 8.61 -0.10
N ILE A 86 -6.65 7.93 1.00
CA ILE A 86 -5.99 6.62 1.05
C ILE A 86 -7.09 5.56 1.06
N PHE A 87 -6.93 4.53 0.24
CA PHE A 87 -7.78 3.34 0.24
C PHE A 87 -6.95 2.14 0.67
N VAL A 88 -7.53 1.32 1.54
CA VAL A 88 -6.97 0.04 1.96
C VAL A 88 -7.93 -1.04 1.49
N ARG A 89 -7.39 -2.06 0.81
CA ARG A 89 -8.11 -3.31 0.54
C ARG A 89 -7.45 -4.45 1.27
N GLU A 90 -8.27 -5.29 1.88
CA GLU A 90 -7.83 -6.51 2.56
C GLU A 90 -8.16 -7.72 1.69
N ALA A 91 -7.24 -8.67 1.58
CA ALA A 91 -7.46 -9.95 0.95
C ALA A 91 -6.85 -11.07 1.79
N ALA A 92 -7.62 -12.12 2.07
CA ALA A 92 -7.08 -13.32 2.67
C ALA A 92 -6.17 -14.03 1.66
N THR A 93 -5.02 -14.51 2.13
CA THR A 93 -4.22 -15.46 1.33
C THR A 93 -4.95 -16.80 1.37
N THR A 94 -5.37 -17.34 0.22
CA THR A 94 -5.78 -18.75 0.14
C THR A 94 -4.56 -19.58 0.51
N LYS A 95 -4.65 -20.42 1.55
CA LYS A 95 -3.65 -21.47 1.76
C LYS A 95 -3.67 -22.35 0.51
N ASP A 96 -2.52 -22.45 -0.17
CA ASP A 96 -2.28 -23.52 -1.13
C ASP A 96 -2.30 -24.89 -0.43
#